data_AF-A0A0P1GIU2-F1
#
_entry.id   AF-A0A0P1GIU2-F1
#
_cell.length_a   1.000
_cell.length_b   1.000
_cell.length_c   1.000
_cell.angle_alpha   90.00
_cell.angle_beta   90.00
_cell.angle_gamma   90.00
#
_symmetry.space_group_name_H-M   'P 1'
#
loop_
_entity.id
_entity.type
_entity.pdbx_description
1 polymer ?
#
loop_
_entity_poly.entity_id
_entity_poly.type
_entity_poly.pdbx_seq_one_letter_code
_entity_poly.pdbx_strand_id
1 'polypeptide(L)' 'MSQAPRLTGKAIMRIVSKTSGKLVGHLYEWDNGELQPWWLDGEVQGVLYEPMGGPV' A
#
# COMPACT_ATOMS: atom_id res chain seq x y z
N MET A 1 -20.13 12.81 -21.16
CA MET A 1 -19.50 11.82 -20.26
C MET A 1 -18.21 12.44 -19.75
N SER A 2 -18.24 13.01 -18.55
CA SER A 2 -17.05 13.60 -17.95
C SER A 2 -16.20 12.45 -17.42
N GLN A 3 -15.07 12.13 -18.07
CA GLN A 3 -14.07 11.26 -17.43
C GLN A 3 -13.56 12.03 -16.22
N ALA A 4 -13.95 11.61 -15.02
CA ALA A 4 -13.24 12.03 -13.82
C ALA A 4 -11.74 11.73 -14.04
N PRO A 5 -10.83 12.60 -13.57
CA PRO A 5 -9.41 12.36 -13.67
C PRO A 5 -9.11 10.95 -13.15
N ARG A 6 -8.37 10.15 -13.93
CA ARG A 6 -7.93 8.84 -13.47
C ARG A 6 -6.89 9.09 -12.38
N LEU A 7 -7.29 8.94 -11.12
CA LEU A 7 -6.34 8.94 -10.01
C LEU A 7 -5.36 7.79 -10.25
N THR A 8 -4.06 8.07 -10.09
CA THR A 8 -3.00 7.08 -10.29
C THR A 8 -2.28 6.87 -8.97
N GLY A 9 -2.37 5.66 -8.44
CA GLY A 9 -1.70 5.26 -7.21
C GLY A 9 -0.31 4.68 -7.50
N LYS A 10 0.71 5.18 -6.81
CA LYS A 10 2.04 4.57 -6.78
C LYS A 10 2.22 3.81 -5.48
N ALA A 11 2.66 2.55 -5.57
CA ALA A 11 2.98 1.77 -4.39
C ALA A 11 4.29 2.31 -3.76
N ILE A 12 4.22 2.76 -2.50
CA ILE A 12 5.35 3.38 -1.79
C ILE A 12 5.90 2.50 -0.66
N MET A 13 5.07 1.65 -0.06
CA MET A 13 5.47 0.75 1.02
C MET A 13 4.82 -0.63 0.88
N ARG A 14 5.46 -1.63 1.46
CA ARG A 14 4.94 -2.99 1.66
C ARG A 14 4.30 -3.06 3.03
N ILE A 15 3.14 -3.70 3.12
CA ILE A 15 2.45 -3.97 4.37
C ILE A 15 2.75 -5.43 4.73
N VAL A 16 3.43 -5.64 5.86
CA VAL A 16 3.90 -6.95 6.30
C VAL A 16 3.23 -7.31 7.63
N SER A 17 2.73 -8.52 7.76
CA SER A 17 2.17 -9.01 9.03
C SER A 17 3.27 -9.14 10.08
N LYS A 18 3.10 -8.55 11.27
CA LYS A 18 4.04 -8.74 12.39
C LYS A 18 4.08 -10.19 12.87
N THR A 19 2.94 -10.86 12.83
CA THR A 19 2.80 -12.22 13.36
C THR A 19 3.47 -13.25 12.47
N SER A 20 3.35 -13.12 11.15
CA SER A 20 3.84 -14.12 10.20
C SER A 20 5.04 -13.68 9.36
N GLY A 21 5.37 -12.37 9.35
CA GLY A 21 6.41 -11.81 8.49
C GLY A 21 6.05 -11.79 7.00
N LYS A 22 4.82 -12.14 6.64
CA LYS A 22 4.38 -12.21 5.24
C LYS A 22 3.89 -10.86 4.74
N LEU A 23 4.12 -10.61 3.45
CA LEU A 23 3.48 -9.50 2.73
C LEU A 23 1.96 -9.74 2.70
N VAL A 24 1.20 -8.76 3.18
CA VAL A 24 -0.27 -8.79 3.25
C VAL A 24 -0.91 -7.63 2.47
N GLY A 25 -0.12 -6.69 1.98
CA GLY A 25 -0.61 -5.55 1.21
C GLY A 25 0.47 -4.57 0.78
N HIS A 26 0.05 -3.48 0.17
CA HIS A 26 0.89 -2.35 -0.19
C HIS A 26 0.22 -1.04 0.18
N LEU A 27 1.00 -0.05 0.59
CA LEU A 27 0.52 1.32 0.77
C LEU A 27 0.72 2.06 -0.55
N TYR A 28 -0.36 2.63 -1.08
CA TYR A 28 -0.35 3.46 -2.27
C TYR A 28 -0.45 4.93 -1.89
N GLU A 29 0.34 5.75 -2.56
CA GLU A 29 0.19 7.20 -2.59
C GLU A 29 -0.45 7.59 -3.92
N TRP A 30 -1.59 8.26 -3.84
CA TRP A 30 -2.33 8.76 -4.98
C TRP A 30 -1.87 10.18 -5.33
N ASP A 31 -2.12 10.60 -6.57
CA ASP A 31 -1.80 11.92 -7.11
C ASP A 31 -2.49 13.09 -6.40
N ASN A 32 -3.57 12.82 -5.67
CA ASN A 32 -4.23 13.78 -4.77
C ASN A 32 -3.57 13.87 -3.38
N GLY A 33 -2.48 13.12 -3.14
CA GLY A 33 -1.78 13.04 -1.85
C GLY A 33 -2.43 12.08 -0.84
N GLU A 34 -3.48 11.37 -1.22
CA GLU A 34 -4.11 10.37 -0.35
C GLU A 34 -3.22 9.13 -0.23
N LEU A 35 -3.11 8.62 0.99
CA LEU A 35 -2.44 7.35 1.29
C LEU A 35 -3.51 6.28 1.55
N GLN A 36 -3.55 5.24 0.73
CA GLN A 36 -4.52 4.15 0.87
C GLN A 36 -3.83 2.78 0.92
N PRO A 37 -4.10 1.96 1.95
CA PRO A 37 -3.63 0.58 1.99
C PRO A 37 -4.47 -0.27 1.05
N TRP A 38 -3.80 -1.10 0.25
CA TRP A 38 -4.42 -2.16 -0.53
C TRP A 38 -4.01 -3.51 0.05
N TRP A 39 -5.01 -4.28 0.48
CA TRP A 39 -4.83 -5.57 1.10
C TRP A 39 -4.96 -6.69 0.06
N LEU A 40 -4.09 -7.70 0.13
CA LEU A 40 -4.11 -8.83 -0.81
C LEU A 40 -5.26 -9.80 -0.51
N ASP A 41 -5.37 -10.21 0.76
CA ASP A 41 -6.32 -11.25 1.21
C ASP A 41 -7.31 -10.73 2.28
N GLY A 42 -7.47 -9.40 2.37
CA GLY A 42 -8.30 -8.73 3.37
C GLY A 42 -7.48 -7.96 4.42
N GLU A 43 -8.16 -7.09 5.16
CA GLU A 43 -7.52 -6.23 6.15
C GLU A 43 -6.90 -7.04 7.29
N VAL A 44 -5.61 -6.82 7.53
CA VAL A 44 -4.85 -7.52 8.58
C VAL A 44 -4.45 -6.53 9.67
N GLN A 45 -4.77 -6.86 10.92
CA GLN A 45 -4.30 -6.08 12.08
C GLN A 45 -2.87 -6.45 12.46
N GLY A 46 -2.18 -5.50 13.11
CA GLY A 46 -0.81 -5.74 13.60
C GLY A 46 0.20 -5.86 12.46
N VAL A 47 0.26 -4.85 11.61
CA VAL A 47 1.15 -4.81 10.44
C VAL A 47 2.31 -3.84 10.60
N LEU A 48 3.36 -4.04 9.82
CA LEU A 48 4.49 -3.14 9.62
C LEU A 48 4.43 -2.58 8.21
N TYR A 49 4.81 -1.31 8.08
CA TYR A 49 5.00 -0.66 6.79
C TYR A 49 6.49 -0.59 6.52
N GLU A 50 6.93 -1.28 5.48
CA GLU A 50 8.32 -1.33 5.07
C GLU A 50 8.51 -0.60 3.73
N PRO A 51 9.56 0.23 3.57
CA PRO A 51 9.90 0.80 2.28
C PRO A 51 10.05 -0.27 1.19
N MET A 52 9.64 0.04 -0.04
CA MET A 52 9.84 -0.88 -1.18
C MET A 52 11.30 -1.02 -1.59
N GLY A 53 12.13 -0.03 -1.28
CA GLY A 53 13.58 -0.12 -1.41
C GLY A 53 14.18 -0.55 -0.07
N GLY A 54 14.58 -1.81 0.05
CA GLY A 54 15.61 -2.18 1.03
C GLY A 54 16.89 -1.38 0.75
N PRO A 55 17.83 -1.27 1.71
CA PRO A 55 19.08 -0.56 1.49
C PRO A 55 19.76 -1.10 0.23
N VAL A 56 20.09 -0.18 -0.69
CA VAL A 56 20.95 -0.43 -1.84
C VAL A 56 22.32 -0.93 -1.43
#